data_AF-A0AAD6JE06-F1
#
_entry.id   AF-A0AAD6JE06-F1
#
_cell.length_a   1.000
_cell.length_b   1.000
_cell.length_c   1.000
_cell.angle_alpha   90.00
_cell.angle_beta   90.00
_cell.angle_gamma   90.00
#
_symmetry.space_group_name_H-M   'P 1'
#
loop_
_entity.id
_entity.type
_entity.pdbx_description
1 polymer ?
#
loop_
_entity_poly.entity_id
_entity_poly.type
_entity_poly.pdbx_seq_one_letter_code
_entity_poly.pdbx_strand_id
1 'polypeptide(L)'
;MEIATARSHNPKRKRDTTSPPPPFSNGETAADEIDLSLLDAIEKSQSLSKSQPIETLDLKTLKKLILSFERKYKENIESRLKYPDHPEKFADSEIDLHNELQKLKILSSAPELYPDLITLNSIPSVLSLLSHENTDIAIDVIQLLQDLTDEDVVEMSNENEEESMKVLVNTLIENNVLELLVQNLQRLSDSDDQDEMAAVYNTLATVENMIEVEPKVAEMICEKTRVLKWLLGKLKVREFDSNKQYAAEILSILLQNSEANQKKLGQMNGVDVVLQAVAMYKSKDPKSGDEEEMVENLFDCLCCLLMPLENKERFVKAEGVELMIIIMKQKKLAYGSAIRALDFAMTNYPPACERFVDVLGLKTAFAAFMVFVAFRASKSKPWKLMKTYIEIIYLFKKSSLHGNPASSPNVGACMELSLIVIDKHRISFPLMDLSFYSFTFIFINHGRIRNGAWVLCVTAVGRLIPMSKKNKKERYQEELEERVVSLIASLLGGILRGSRRERVLSKFVESECEKIDRLMELYIRYSDRVKEETKRMDELELDDLEMDEDERYNRKLESGLYTLQSIAIILGHLWCSEHPRMRARIELLLRQQKLTKNDVKDILLARMKRALG
;
A
#
# COMPACT_ATOMS: atom_id res chain seq x y z
N MET A 1 -43.01 53.40 -41.41
CA MET A 1 -44.34 53.07 -40.85
C MET A 1 -44.27 53.44 -39.38
N GLU A 2 -44.43 54.74 -39.09
CA GLU A 2 -45.71 55.40 -38.72
C GLU A 2 -46.12 55.05 -37.28
N ILE A 3 -46.38 55.95 -36.31
CA ILE A 3 -46.48 57.42 -36.23
C ILE A 3 -46.18 57.83 -34.76
N ALA A 4 -45.71 59.08 -34.60
CA ALA A 4 -45.41 59.89 -33.41
C ALA A 4 -46.55 59.98 -32.35
N THR A 5 -46.36 60.45 -31.09
CA THR A 5 -45.96 61.81 -30.63
C THR A 5 -45.72 61.80 -29.09
N ALA A 6 -44.60 62.33 -28.55
CA ALA A 6 -44.36 63.69 -27.98
C ALA A 6 -45.11 63.95 -26.63
N ARG A 7 -44.62 64.54 -25.52
CA ARG A 7 -43.54 65.49 -25.09
C ARG A 7 -43.40 65.36 -23.55
N SER A 8 -42.19 65.30 -22.97
CA SER A 8 -41.40 66.39 -22.31
C SER A 8 -42.01 67.10 -21.09
N HIS A 9 -41.39 66.99 -19.91
CA HIS A 9 -40.87 68.09 -19.06
C HIS A 9 -40.45 67.57 -17.65
N ASN A 10 -39.20 67.87 -17.26
CA ASN A 10 -38.72 67.96 -15.86
C ASN A 10 -38.89 69.46 -15.43
N PRO A 11 -38.70 69.95 -14.18
CA PRO A 11 -38.45 69.33 -12.87
C PRO A 11 -39.24 69.97 -11.68
N LYS A 12 -39.13 69.44 -10.44
CA LYS A 12 -38.90 70.20 -9.16
C LYS A 12 -39.14 69.38 -7.86
N ARG A 13 -38.07 69.29 -7.05
CA ARG A 13 -37.93 69.38 -5.57
C ARG A 13 -38.99 68.77 -4.61
N LYS A 14 -38.47 67.83 -3.79
CA LYS A 14 -38.52 67.69 -2.31
C LYS A 14 -39.83 67.93 -1.55
N ARG A 15 -40.30 66.87 -0.85
CA ARG A 15 -40.60 66.89 0.59
C ARG A 15 -40.71 65.47 1.14
N ASP A 16 -40.04 65.24 2.28
CA ASP A 16 -40.20 64.09 3.16
C ASP A 16 -41.64 63.97 3.66
N THR A 17 -42.13 62.73 3.79
CA THR A 17 -42.73 62.19 5.02
C THR A 17 -43.12 60.73 4.84
N THR A 18 -42.86 59.96 5.90
CA THR A 18 -43.54 58.73 6.37
C THR A 18 -43.31 57.39 5.66
N SER A 19 -42.73 56.48 6.45
CA SER A 19 -42.30 55.10 6.22
C SER A 19 -43.37 54.15 5.68
N PRO A 20 -42.94 53.07 5.01
CA PRO A 20 -43.21 51.71 5.52
C PRO A 20 -42.00 50.75 5.32
N PRO A 21 -42.19 49.43 5.47
CA PRO A 21 -41.81 48.51 6.56
C PRO A 21 -40.36 47.93 6.42
N PRO A 22 -39.84 47.15 7.40
CA PRO A 22 -38.41 46.82 7.43
C PRO A 22 -38.06 45.73 6.40
N PRO A 23 -36.90 45.84 5.72
CA PRO A 23 -36.38 44.75 4.91
C PRO A 23 -35.50 43.82 5.74
N PHE A 24 -35.82 42.52 5.62
CA PHE A 24 -34.96 41.34 5.72
C PHE A 24 -33.58 41.52 6.37
N SER A 25 -33.47 40.98 7.58
CA SER A 25 -32.22 40.67 8.27
C SER A 25 -31.41 39.66 7.43
N ASN A 26 -30.24 40.09 6.97
CA ASN A 26 -29.14 39.20 6.67
C ASN A 26 -28.71 38.56 8.00
N GLY A 27 -28.68 37.24 8.05
CA GLY A 27 -28.11 36.50 9.17
C GLY A 27 -26.61 36.73 9.22
N GLU A 28 -26.20 37.67 10.05
CA GLU A 28 -24.87 37.71 10.63
C GLU A 28 -24.69 36.43 11.45
N THR A 29 -23.84 35.52 10.98
CA THR A 29 -23.22 34.54 11.88
C THR A 29 -22.33 35.33 12.82
N ALA A 30 -22.80 35.50 14.06
CA ALA A 30 -21.98 36.00 15.15
C ALA A 30 -20.70 35.14 15.20
N ALA A 31 -19.56 35.76 14.95
CA ALA A 31 -18.28 35.18 15.31
C ALA A 31 -18.27 35.10 16.84
N ASP A 32 -18.18 33.89 17.39
CA ASP A 32 -17.97 33.66 18.81
C ASP A 32 -16.59 34.24 19.19
N GLU A 33 -16.60 35.52 19.55
CA GLU A 33 -15.42 36.26 19.96
C GLU A 33 -14.88 35.68 21.28
N ILE A 34 -13.62 35.25 21.27
CA ILE A 34 -12.95 34.69 22.45
C ILE A 34 -12.90 35.75 23.56
N ASP A 35 -13.59 35.46 24.67
CA ASP A 35 -13.64 36.36 25.83
C ASP A 35 -12.32 36.30 26.62
N LEU A 36 -11.38 37.16 26.21
CA LEU A 36 -10.11 37.39 26.91
C LEU A 36 -10.31 37.69 28.41
N SER A 37 -11.45 38.29 28.79
CA SER A 37 -11.75 38.61 30.18
C SER A 37 -12.10 37.35 31.00
N LEU A 38 -12.70 36.34 30.35
CA LEU A 38 -12.98 35.03 30.95
C LEU A 38 -11.69 34.24 31.17
N LEU A 39 -10.78 34.23 30.20
CA LEU A 39 -9.45 33.62 30.34
C LEU A 39 -8.64 34.26 31.48
N ASP A 40 -8.62 35.60 31.54
CA ASP A 40 -7.98 36.37 32.61
C ASP A 40 -8.64 36.11 33.99
N ALA A 41 -9.97 35.94 34.05
CA ALA A 41 -10.70 35.67 35.27
C ALA A 41 -10.44 34.26 35.81
N ILE A 42 -10.34 33.27 34.91
CA ILE A 42 -10.04 31.88 35.24
C ILE A 42 -8.59 31.75 35.74
N GLU A 43 -7.62 32.43 35.10
CA GLU A 43 -6.22 32.47 35.55
C GLU A 43 -6.10 33.03 36.98
N LYS A 44 -6.84 34.12 37.28
CA LYS A 44 -6.87 34.72 38.62
C LYS A 44 -7.47 33.78 39.66
N SER A 45 -8.53 33.04 39.33
CA SER A 45 -9.20 32.13 40.27
C SER A 45 -8.35 30.91 40.69
N GLN A 46 -7.46 30.42 39.81
CA GLN A 46 -6.65 29.20 40.03
C GLN A 46 -5.23 29.52 40.56
N SER A 47 -4.89 30.80 40.73
CA SER A 47 -3.57 31.25 41.22
C SER A 47 -3.36 31.05 42.74
N LEU A 48 -4.38 30.61 43.49
CA LEU A 48 -4.38 30.47 44.95
C LEU A 48 -3.79 29.15 45.49
N SER A 49 -3.52 28.14 44.65
CA SER A 49 -2.89 26.88 45.07
C SER A 49 -1.43 26.82 44.60
N LYS A 50 -0.50 27.20 45.48
CA LYS A 50 0.96 27.03 45.24
C LYS A 50 1.42 25.66 45.72
N SER A 51 1.67 24.75 44.78
CA SER A 51 2.59 23.63 44.93
C SER A 51 3.45 23.57 43.67
N GLN A 52 4.76 23.83 43.79
CA GLN A 52 5.72 23.39 42.76
C GLN A 52 5.80 21.86 42.83
N PRO A 53 5.72 21.13 41.71
CA PRO A 53 6.96 20.60 41.10
C PRO A 53 6.85 20.20 39.60
N ILE A 54 8.02 20.03 38.92
CA ILE A 54 8.24 19.40 37.60
C ILE A 54 7.47 20.07 36.43
N GLU A 55 8.18 20.45 35.35
CA GLU A 55 7.55 20.95 34.11
C GLU A 55 6.80 19.80 33.39
N THR A 56 5.72 19.31 33.98
CA THR A 56 4.68 18.60 33.24
C THR A 56 3.71 19.64 32.73
N LEU A 57 3.42 19.64 31.43
CA LEU A 57 2.43 20.52 30.82
C LEU A 57 1.09 20.30 31.52
N ASP A 58 0.59 21.31 32.24
CA ASP A 58 -0.67 21.23 32.98
C ASP A 58 -1.72 22.19 32.41
N LEU A 59 -2.98 22.02 32.80
CA LEU A 59 -4.10 22.86 32.35
C LEU A 59 -3.84 24.37 32.58
N LYS A 60 -3.11 24.71 33.64
CA LYS A 60 -2.76 26.11 33.95
C LYS A 60 -1.76 26.67 32.94
N THR A 61 -0.75 25.87 32.59
CA THR A 61 0.26 26.24 31.59
C THR A 61 -0.36 26.32 30.20
N LEU A 62 -1.24 25.39 29.83
CA LEU A 62 -2.03 25.46 28.59
C LEU A 62 -2.79 26.79 28.50
N LYS A 63 -3.58 27.15 29.51
CA LYS A 63 -4.35 28.41 29.52
C LYS A 63 -3.46 29.63 29.32
N LYS A 64 -2.28 29.65 29.96
CA LYS A 64 -1.31 30.73 29.82
C LYS A 64 -0.72 30.82 28.41
N LEU A 65 -0.38 29.67 27.81
CA LEU A 65 0.13 29.60 26.43
C LEU A 65 -0.93 30.11 25.44
N ILE A 66 -2.17 29.64 25.56
CA ILE A 66 -3.27 30.06 24.67
C ILE A 66 -3.60 31.54 24.85
N LEU A 67 -3.67 32.05 26.08
CA LEU A 67 -3.91 33.47 26.34
C LEU A 67 -2.80 34.36 25.74
N SER A 68 -1.55 33.92 25.84
CA SER A 68 -0.39 34.61 25.27
C SER A 68 -0.46 34.64 23.75
N PHE A 69 -0.74 33.49 23.12
CA PHE A 69 -0.95 33.37 21.68
C PHE A 69 -2.08 34.28 21.19
N GLU A 70 -3.28 34.21 21.80
CA GLU A 70 -4.44 35.01 21.40
C GLU A 70 -4.19 36.52 21.48
N ARG A 71 -3.42 36.95 22.49
CA ARG A 71 -3.01 38.36 22.61
C ARG A 71 -2.11 38.77 21.45
N LYS A 72 -1.09 37.97 21.13
CA LYS A 72 -0.16 38.25 20.03
C LYS A 72 -0.80 38.16 18.65
N TYR A 73 -1.72 37.22 18.47
CA TYR A 73 -2.56 37.11 17.28
C TYR A 73 -3.38 38.40 17.04
N LYS A 74 -4.10 38.89 18.06
CA LYS A 74 -4.87 40.14 17.96
C LYS A 74 -3.98 41.37 17.76
N GLU A 75 -2.86 41.48 18.47
CA GLU A 75 -1.88 42.56 18.29
C GLU A 75 -1.34 42.61 16.84
N ASN A 76 -1.08 41.45 16.24
CA ASN A 76 -0.63 41.35 14.86
C ASN A 76 -1.71 41.81 13.87
N ILE A 77 -2.95 41.33 14.01
CA ILE A 77 -4.09 41.75 13.17
C ILE A 77 -4.29 43.27 13.26
N GLU A 78 -4.33 43.83 14.47
CA GLU A 78 -4.49 45.27 14.68
C GLU A 78 -3.36 46.07 14.04
N SER A 79 -2.11 45.61 14.18
CA SER A 79 -0.94 46.28 13.61
C SER A 79 -0.97 46.28 12.08
N ARG A 80 -1.35 45.15 11.47
CA ARG A 80 -1.51 45.01 10.00
C ARG A 80 -2.66 45.86 9.47
N LEU A 81 -3.79 45.92 10.19
CA LEU A 81 -4.92 46.80 9.83
C LEU A 81 -4.55 48.29 9.94
N LYS A 82 -3.74 48.66 10.93
CA LYS A 82 -3.30 50.05 11.14
C LYS A 82 -2.27 50.50 10.12
N TYR A 83 -1.45 49.58 9.62
CA TYR A 83 -0.32 49.87 8.73
C TYR A 83 -0.26 48.95 7.50
N PRO A 84 -1.29 48.85 6.64
CA PRO A 84 -1.37 47.82 5.59
C PRO A 84 -0.19 47.84 4.60
N ASP A 85 0.26 49.03 4.20
CA ASP A 85 1.32 49.21 3.21
C ASP A 85 2.72 49.38 3.84
N HIS A 86 2.87 49.11 5.14
CA HIS A 86 4.10 49.37 5.90
C HIS A 86 4.56 48.14 6.71
N PRO A 87 5.12 47.10 6.05
CA PRO A 87 5.56 45.88 6.69
C PRO A 87 6.53 46.08 7.86
N GLU A 88 7.39 47.09 7.76
CA GLU A 88 8.35 47.44 8.81
C GLU A 88 7.69 47.80 10.16
N LYS A 89 6.42 48.19 10.16
CA LYS A 89 5.70 48.59 11.38
C LYS A 89 5.01 47.45 12.11
N PHE A 90 4.81 46.31 11.45
CA PHE A 90 4.20 45.12 12.04
C PHE A 90 5.14 43.91 12.06
N ALA A 91 6.36 44.02 11.52
CA ALA A 91 7.36 42.96 11.54
C ALA A 91 7.63 42.39 12.95
N ASP A 92 7.82 43.26 13.96
CA ASP A 92 8.04 42.80 15.34
C ASP A 92 6.84 41.99 15.88
N SER A 93 5.60 42.36 15.49
CA SER A 93 4.41 41.61 15.88
C SER A 93 4.30 40.25 15.19
N GLU A 94 4.83 40.11 13.98
CA GLU A 94 4.91 38.82 13.26
C GLU A 94 5.95 37.89 13.91
N ILE A 95 7.10 38.43 14.32
CA ILE A 95 8.12 37.68 15.06
C ILE A 95 7.57 37.20 16.41
N ASP A 96 6.85 38.06 17.13
CA ASP A 96 6.19 37.68 18.38
C ASP A 96 5.16 36.57 18.15
N LEU A 97 4.35 36.65 17.09
CA LEU A 97 3.36 35.64 16.75
C LEU A 97 4.01 34.29 16.39
N HIS A 98 5.07 34.30 15.57
CA HIS A 98 5.89 33.13 15.26
C HIS A 98 6.38 32.45 16.55
N ASN A 99 6.95 33.23 17.47
CA ASN A 99 7.45 32.70 18.75
C ASN A 99 6.35 32.07 19.60
N GLU A 100 5.14 32.61 19.59
CA GLU A 100 4.01 31.99 20.30
C GLU A 100 3.56 30.68 19.64
N LEU A 101 3.51 30.62 18.30
CA LEU A 101 3.20 29.37 17.58
C LEU A 101 4.23 28.28 17.88
N GLN A 102 5.52 28.61 17.92
CA GLN A 102 6.57 27.65 18.27
C GLN A 102 6.41 27.11 19.70
N LYS A 103 5.92 27.93 20.65
CA LYS A 103 5.65 27.47 22.02
C LYS A 103 4.47 26.51 22.09
N LEU A 104 3.47 26.64 21.22
CA LEU A 104 2.31 25.75 21.20
C LEU A 104 2.66 24.32 20.78
N LYS A 105 3.81 24.09 20.16
CA LYS A 105 4.26 22.74 19.77
C LYS A 105 4.42 21.78 20.94
N ILE A 106 4.68 22.28 22.15
CA ILE A 106 4.75 21.44 23.36
C ILE A 106 3.43 20.72 23.66
N LEU A 107 2.31 21.16 23.06
CA LEU A 107 1.02 20.50 23.23
C LEU A 107 1.00 19.08 22.65
N SER A 108 1.83 18.77 21.65
CA SER A 108 1.94 17.41 21.11
C SER A 108 2.52 16.41 22.12
N SER A 109 3.11 16.87 23.23
CA SER A 109 3.55 15.98 24.31
C SER A 109 2.50 15.77 25.41
N ALA A 110 1.28 16.30 25.26
CA ALA A 110 0.19 16.15 26.24
C ALA A 110 -1.20 16.09 25.55
N PRO A 111 -1.51 14.99 24.84
CA PRO A 111 -2.75 14.85 24.07
C PRO A 111 -4.01 14.87 24.94
N GLU A 112 -3.88 14.49 26.21
CA GLU A 112 -4.94 14.54 27.21
C GLU A 112 -5.51 15.95 27.43
N LEU A 113 -4.78 16.99 27.02
CA LEU A 113 -5.19 18.39 27.13
C LEU A 113 -5.88 18.93 25.87
N TYR A 114 -6.01 18.15 24.80
CA TYR A 114 -6.70 18.60 23.57
C TYR A 114 -8.17 18.97 23.79
N PRO A 115 -8.97 18.27 24.62
CA PRO A 115 -10.33 18.71 24.95
C PRO A 115 -10.36 20.09 25.62
N ASP A 116 -9.38 20.39 26.46
CA ASP A 116 -9.24 21.70 27.08
C ASP A 116 -8.85 22.77 26.05
N LEU A 117 -7.93 22.46 25.12
CA LEU A 117 -7.56 23.35 24.01
C LEU A 117 -8.79 23.78 23.19
N ILE A 118 -9.67 22.82 22.89
CA ILE A 118 -10.91 23.06 22.15
C ILE A 118 -11.86 23.95 22.96
N THR A 119 -11.99 23.70 24.25
CA THR A 119 -12.83 24.51 25.15
C THR A 119 -12.35 25.96 25.24
N LEU A 120 -11.04 26.20 25.08
CA LEU A 120 -10.47 27.55 25.02
C LEU A 120 -10.71 28.26 23.67
N ASN A 121 -11.29 27.58 22.68
CA ASN A 121 -11.71 28.09 21.38
C ASN A 121 -10.59 28.80 20.57
N SER A 122 -9.36 28.30 20.65
CA SER A 122 -8.21 28.90 19.93
C SER A 122 -7.97 28.31 18.54
N ILE A 123 -8.59 27.16 18.22
CA ILE A 123 -8.47 26.49 16.91
C ILE A 123 -8.84 27.41 15.74
N PRO A 124 -9.94 28.19 15.77
CA PRO A 124 -10.26 29.11 14.67
C PRO A 124 -9.16 30.16 14.42
N SER A 125 -8.56 30.70 15.49
CA SER A 125 -7.46 31.67 15.41
C SER A 125 -6.19 31.05 14.83
N VAL A 126 -5.86 29.81 15.20
CA VAL A 126 -4.72 29.08 14.62
C VAL A 126 -4.96 28.81 13.13
N LEU A 127 -6.14 28.33 12.76
CA LEU A 127 -6.44 27.97 11.37
C LEU A 127 -6.55 29.18 10.44
N SER A 128 -6.98 30.35 10.94
CA SER A 128 -7.04 31.58 10.13
C SER A 128 -5.65 31.98 9.60
N LEU A 129 -4.59 31.65 10.35
CA LEU A 129 -3.21 31.96 10.01
C LEU A 129 -2.66 31.12 8.85
N LEU A 130 -3.32 30.03 8.44
CA LEU A 130 -2.96 29.31 7.20
C LEU A 130 -3.06 30.19 5.95
N SER A 131 -3.94 31.20 5.98
CA SER A 131 -4.11 32.17 4.89
C SER A 131 -3.30 33.45 5.09
N HIS A 132 -2.42 33.49 6.10
CA HIS A 132 -1.63 34.68 6.42
C HIS A 132 -0.70 35.07 5.26
N GLU A 133 -0.54 36.38 4.99
CA GLU A 133 0.25 36.89 3.85
C GLU A 133 1.74 36.57 3.97
N ASN A 134 2.29 36.62 5.18
CA ASN A 134 3.62 36.11 5.47
C ASN A 134 3.55 34.57 5.50
N THR A 135 4.25 33.93 4.56
CA THR A 135 4.31 32.48 4.40
C THR A 135 4.93 31.78 5.60
N ASP A 136 5.89 32.40 6.29
CA ASP A 136 6.58 31.81 7.45
C ASP A 136 5.59 31.46 8.56
N ILE A 137 4.64 32.36 8.83
CA ILE A 137 3.57 32.14 9.82
C ILE A 137 2.65 31.00 9.38
N ALA A 138 2.34 30.90 8.08
CA ALA A 138 1.53 29.79 7.58
C ALA A 138 2.27 28.45 7.66
N ILE A 139 3.60 28.45 7.46
CA ILE A 139 4.48 27.28 7.63
C ILE A 139 4.51 26.85 9.10
N ASP A 140 4.60 27.79 10.05
CA ASP A 140 4.55 27.49 11.48
C ASP A 140 3.25 26.79 11.87
N VAL A 141 2.12 27.24 11.32
CA VAL A 141 0.80 26.64 11.57
C VAL A 141 0.73 25.24 10.97
N ILE A 142 1.23 25.03 9.76
CA ILE A 142 1.30 23.68 9.16
C ILE A 142 2.13 22.75 10.04
N GLN A 143 3.31 23.20 10.50
CA GLN A 143 4.16 22.40 11.37
C GLN A 143 3.46 22.09 12.70
N LEU A 144 2.80 23.08 13.31
CA LEU A 144 2.02 22.87 14.54
C LEU A 144 0.90 21.85 14.31
N LEU A 145 0.16 21.92 13.21
CA LEU A 145 -0.89 20.95 12.89
C LEU A 145 -0.33 19.55 12.65
N GLN A 146 0.81 19.42 11.96
CA GLN A 146 1.48 18.14 11.80
C GLN A 146 1.91 17.56 13.15
N ASP A 147 2.57 18.36 14.00
CA ASP A 147 3.00 17.95 15.35
C ASP A 147 1.80 17.52 16.21
N LEU A 148 0.67 18.23 16.12
CA LEU A 148 -0.53 17.94 16.94
C LEU A 148 -1.31 16.72 16.47
N THR A 149 -1.15 16.30 15.22
CA THR A 149 -1.93 15.20 14.61
C THR A 149 -1.14 13.92 14.40
N ASP A 150 0.17 13.96 14.63
CA ASP A 150 1.08 12.82 14.45
C ASP A 150 0.57 11.57 15.20
N GLU A 151 0.64 10.40 14.56
CA GLU A 151 0.20 9.13 15.14
C GLU A 151 1.05 8.77 16.38
N ASP A 152 2.35 9.09 16.35
CA ASP A 152 3.31 8.79 17.43
C ASP A 152 3.02 9.56 18.74
N VAL A 153 2.12 10.54 18.68
CA VAL A 153 1.73 11.34 19.84
C VAL A 153 0.84 10.56 20.80
N VAL A 154 0.07 9.59 20.32
CA VAL A 154 -0.85 8.80 21.15
C VAL A 154 -0.25 7.44 21.48
N GLU A 155 -0.26 7.08 22.77
CA GLU A 155 0.07 5.71 23.13
C GLU A 155 -1.07 4.76 22.72
N MET A 156 -0.78 3.74 21.90
CA MET A 156 -1.76 2.75 21.43
C MET A 156 -2.57 2.05 22.54
N SER A 157 -2.13 2.13 23.81
CA SER A 157 -2.84 1.56 24.97
C SER A 157 -3.74 2.55 25.73
N ASN A 158 -3.75 3.83 25.36
CA ASN A 158 -4.49 4.86 26.09
C ASN A 158 -5.74 5.34 25.32
N GLU A 159 -6.88 4.69 25.61
CA GLU A 159 -8.18 5.02 25.01
C GLU A 159 -8.57 6.50 25.16
N ASN A 160 -8.13 7.17 26.23
CA ASN A 160 -8.47 8.59 26.45
C ASN A 160 -7.70 9.53 25.51
N GLU A 161 -6.46 9.20 25.18
CA GLU A 161 -5.64 9.99 24.24
C GLU A 161 -6.14 9.81 22.80
N GLU A 162 -6.53 8.58 22.43
CA GLU A 162 -7.13 8.30 21.12
C GLU A 162 -8.44 9.08 20.94
N GLU A 163 -9.32 9.09 21.94
CA GLU A 163 -10.55 9.89 21.90
C GLU A 163 -10.23 11.39 21.82
N SER A 164 -9.23 11.86 22.56
CA SER A 164 -8.79 13.27 22.53
C SER A 164 -8.31 13.70 21.14
N MET A 165 -7.54 12.85 20.45
CA MET A 165 -7.15 13.03 19.05
C MET A 165 -8.34 13.09 18.11
N LYS A 166 -9.29 12.14 18.24
CA LYS A 166 -10.51 12.12 17.41
C LYS A 166 -11.32 13.40 17.58
N VAL A 167 -11.48 13.89 18.82
CA VAL A 167 -12.20 15.14 19.09
C VAL A 167 -11.46 16.34 18.49
N LEU A 168 -10.11 16.38 18.56
CA LEU A 168 -9.31 17.41 17.89
C LEU A 168 -9.51 17.39 16.38
N VAL A 169 -9.35 16.23 15.72
CA VAL A 169 -9.52 16.09 14.27
C VAL A 169 -10.92 16.48 13.83
N ASN A 170 -11.96 16.05 14.53
CA ASN A 170 -13.34 16.48 14.24
C ASN A 170 -13.51 18.00 14.37
N THR A 171 -12.94 18.62 15.42
CA THR A 171 -12.99 20.07 15.61
C THR A 171 -12.26 20.83 14.50
N LEU A 172 -11.10 20.34 14.06
CA LEU A 172 -10.36 20.91 12.92
C LEU A 172 -11.19 20.86 11.63
N ILE A 173 -11.88 19.73 11.38
CA ILE A 173 -12.76 19.55 10.22
C ILE A 173 -13.96 20.52 10.27
N GLU A 174 -14.58 20.68 11.43
CA GLU A 174 -15.68 21.64 11.64
C GLU A 174 -15.24 23.10 11.37
N ASN A 175 -13.96 23.39 11.59
CA ASN A 175 -13.33 24.69 11.30
C ASN A 175 -12.68 24.77 9.91
N ASN A 176 -13.09 23.90 8.96
CA ASN A 176 -12.69 23.94 7.54
C ASN A 176 -11.17 23.79 7.31
N VAL A 177 -10.46 23.04 8.17
CA VAL A 177 -9.02 22.81 8.02
C VAL A 177 -8.65 22.26 6.64
N LEU A 178 -9.49 21.38 6.06
CA LEU A 178 -9.20 20.71 4.79
C LEU A 178 -9.14 21.72 3.63
N GLU A 179 -10.12 22.61 3.57
CA GLU A 179 -10.18 23.67 2.57
C GLU A 179 -9.01 24.64 2.74
N LEU A 180 -8.68 25.03 3.97
CA LEU A 180 -7.59 25.96 4.28
C LEU A 180 -6.22 25.37 3.93
N LEU A 181 -5.96 24.11 4.32
CA LEU A 181 -4.72 23.40 3.97
C LEU A 181 -4.55 23.29 2.46
N VAL A 182 -5.59 22.88 1.72
CA VAL A 182 -5.51 22.70 0.26
C VAL A 182 -5.40 24.04 -0.49
N GLN A 183 -5.98 25.12 0.04
CA GLN A 183 -5.77 26.47 -0.50
C GLN A 183 -4.33 26.93 -0.30
N ASN A 184 -3.76 26.75 0.89
CA ASN A 184 -2.38 27.12 1.17
C ASN A 184 -1.38 26.24 0.40
N LEU A 185 -1.67 24.95 0.23
CA LEU A 185 -0.90 24.02 -0.59
C LEU A 185 -0.71 24.53 -2.03
N GLN A 186 -1.75 25.10 -2.63
CA GLN A 186 -1.68 25.68 -3.98
C GLN A 186 -0.80 26.92 -4.05
N ARG A 187 -0.72 27.68 -2.95
CA ARG A 187 0.11 28.88 -2.85
C ARG A 187 1.60 28.55 -2.75
N LEU A 188 1.94 27.51 -1.98
CA LEU A 188 3.32 27.10 -1.72
C LEU A 188 3.92 26.22 -2.83
N SER A 189 3.08 25.60 -3.67
CA SER A 189 3.52 24.49 -4.53
C SER A 189 4.41 24.84 -5.72
N ASP A 190 4.58 26.13 -6.04
CA ASP A 190 5.34 26.61 -7.20
C ASP A 190 6.68 27.28 -6.81
N SER A 191 7.08 27.19 -5.53
CA SER A 191 8.33 27.74 -5.02
C SER A 191 9.46 26.71 -5.01
N ASP A 192 10.70 27.16 -5.27
CA ASP A 192 11.93 26.37 -5.09
C ASP A 192 12.53 26.57 -3.68
N ASP A 193 11.83 27.30 -2.81
CA ASP A 193 12.24 27.55 -1.44
C ASP A 193 12.13 26.28 -0.58
N GLN A 194 13.15 26.02 0.25
CA GLN A 194 13.24 24.78 1.03
C GLN A 194 12.17 24.70 2.13
N ASP A 195 11.84 25.83 2.75
CA ASP A 195 10.87 25.88 3.84
C ASP A 195 9.45 25.72 3.27
N GLU A 196 9.16 26.33 2.12
CA GLU A 196 7.90 26.11 1.41
C GLU A 196 7.75 24.66 0.92
N MET A 197 8.82 24.06 0.39
CA MET A 197 8.82 22.64 0.00
C MET A 197 8.57 21.72 1.19
N ALA A 198 9.17 22.00 2.35
CA ALA A 198 8.93 21.26 3.58
C ALA A 198 7.48 21.45 4.07
N ALA A 199 6.92 22.65 3.94
CA ALA A 199 5.53 22.91 4.29
C ALA A 199 4.52 22.19 3.39
N VAL A 200 4.82 22.03 2.09
CA VAL A 200 4.04 21.16 1.19
C VAL A 200 4.06 19.72 1.70
N TYR A 201 5.23 19.21 2.07
CA TYR A 201 5.37 17.86 2.64
C TYR A 201 4.55 17.71 3.92
N ASN A 202 4.70 18.64 4.86
CA ASN A 202 3.99 18.61 6.14
C ASN A 202 2.47 18.75 5.97
N THR A 203 2.01 19.49 4.97
CA THR A 203 0.58 19.57 4.64
C THR A 203 0.04 18.20 4.21
N LEU A 204 0.81 17.44 3.43
CA LEU A 204 0.44 16.07 3.04
C LEU A 204 0.45 15.13 4.26
N ALA A 205 1.45 15.27 5.15
CA ALA A 205 1.53 14.51 6.40
C ALA A 205 0.35 14.78 7.33
N THR A 206 -0.03 16.04 7.54
CA THR A 206 -1.24 16.36 8.32
C THR A 206 -2.49 15.70 7.72
N VAL A 207 -2.61 15.64 6.39
CA VAL A 207 -3.75 14.98 5.75
C VAL A 207 -3.72 13.46 5.97
N GLU A 208 -2.55 12.81 5.86
CA GLU A 208 -2.38 11.39 6.17
C GLU A 208 -2.77 11.09 7.63
N ASN A 209 -2.16 11.79 8.58
CA ASN A 209 -2.46 11.69 10.00
C ASN A 209 -3.96 11.80 10.29
N MET A 210 -4.64 12.79 9.69
CA MET A 210 -6.08 12.96 9.86
C MET A 210 -6.91 11.80 9.27
N ILE A 211 -6.45 11.18 8.17
CA ILE A 211 -7.12 10.01 7.56
C ILE A 211 -6.92 8.77 8.43
N GLU A 212 -5.76 8.61 9.05
CA GLU A 212 -5.48 7.49 9.97
C GLU A 212 -6.38 7.55 11.21
N VAL A 213 -6.51 8.73 11.82
CA VAL A 213 -7.42 8.95 12.96
C VAL A 213 -8.87 8.78 12.56
N GLU A 214 -9.26 9.28 11.38
CA GLU A 214 -10.65 9.33 10.94
C GLU A 214 -10.78 9.05 9.42
N PRO A 215 -10.98 7.78 9.02
CA PRO A 215 -10.96 7.36 7.62
C PRO A 215 -11.94 8.08 6.69
N LYS A 216 -13.04 8.64 7.22
CA LYS A 216 -14.01 9.40 6.41
C LYS A 216 -13.39 10.68 5.81
N VAL A 217 -12.29 11.18 6.38
CA VAL A 217 -11.55 12.35 5.88
C VAL A 217 -11.09 12.14 4.43
N ALA A 218 -10.74 10.91 4.04
CA ALA A 218 -10.28 10.60 2.69
C ALA A 218 -11.32 10.94 1.61
N GLU A 219 -12.61 10.69 1.86
CA GLU A 219 -13.69 11.08 0.96
C GLU A 219 -14.01 12.57 1.08
N MET A 220 -14.03 13.11 2.31
CA MET A 220 -14.36 14.51 2.58
C MET A 220 -13.39 15.48 1.91
N ILE A 221 -12.08 15.26 2.01
CA ILE A 221 -11.07 16.13 1.39
C ILE A 221 -11.21 16.12 -0.13
N CYS A 222 -11.50 14.97 -0.71
CA CYS A 222 -11.74 14.83 -2.15
C CYS A 222 -13.01 15.54 -2.57
N GLU A 223 -14.08 15.48 -1.77
CA GLU A 223 -15.37 16.13 -2.04
C GLU A 223 -15.29 17.66 -1.97
N LYS A 224 -14.78 18.18 -0.84
CA LYS A 224 -14.82 19.59 -0.48
C LYS A 224 -13.74 20.43 -1.15
N THR A 225 -12.64 19.83 -1.56
CA THR A 225 -11.45 20.57 -2.01
C THR A 225 -11.05 20.24 -3.45
N ARG A 226 -9.95 20.86 -3.90
CA ARG A 226 -9.32 20.61 -5.21
C ARG A 226 -8.06 19.74 -5.09
N VAL A 227 -7.89 18.99 -4.00
CA VAL A 227 -6.68 18.18 -3.73
C VAL A 227 -6.37 17.22 -4.88
N LEU A 228 -7.38 16.51 -5.41
CA LEU A 228 -7.17 15.57 -6.53
C LEU A 228 -6.65 16.26 -7.79
N LYS A 229 -7.10 17.49 -8.05
CA LYS A 229 -6.60 18.27 -9.20
C LYS A 229 -5.12 18.63 -9.00
N TRP A 230 -4.74 18.99 -7.78
CA TRP A 230 -3.36 19.32 -7.44
C TRP A 230 -2.45 18.09 -7.51
N LEU A 231 -2.86 16.95 -6.92
CA LEU A 231 -2.12 15.68 -6.97
C LEU A 231 -1.90 15.22 -8.41
N LEU A 232 -2.95 15.23 -9.25
CA LEU A 232 -2.81 14.93 -10.68
C LEU A 232 -1.88 15.91 -11.42
N GLY A 233 -1.78 17.15 -10.96
CA GLY A 233 -0.82 18.13 -11.46
C GLY A 233 0.62 17.73 -11.13
N LYS A 234 0.90 17.39 -9.86
CA LYS A 234 2.23 16.96 -9.39
C LYS A 234 2.69 15.67 -10.06
N LEU A 235 1.80 14.70 -10.28
CA LEU A 235 2.16 13.45 -10.98
C LEU A 235 2.58 13.64 -12.45
N LYS A 236 2.18 14.74 -13.10
CA LYS A 236 2.58 15.04 -14.49
C LYS A 236 3.99 15.61 -14.61
N VAL A 237 4.56 16.15 -13.52
CA VAL A 237 5.94 16.63 -13.49
C VAL A 237 6.86 15.46 -13.85
N ARG A 238 7.92 15.69 -14.64
CA ARG A 238 8.78 14.59 -15.12
C ARG A 238 9.87 14.26 -14.10
N GLU A 239 10.39 15.28 -13.48
CA GLU A 239 11.40 15.26 -12.45
C GLU A 239 10.87 14.53 -11.22
N PHE A 240 11.78 13.93 -10.47
CA PHE A 240 11.49 13.27 -9.21
C PHE A 240 11.93 14.19 -8.08
N ASP A 241 11.07 14.32 -7.08
CA ASP A 241 11.34 14.97 -5.80
C ASP A 241 10.50 14.29 -4.71
N SER A 242 10.82 14.55 -3.44
CA SER A 242 10.14 13.95 -2.29
C SER A 242 8.65 14.30 -2.22
N ASN A 243 8.27 15.52 -2.60
CA ASN A 243 6.87 15.95 -2.59
C ASN A 243 6.03 15.20 -3.64
N LYS A 244 6.63 14.84 -4.77
CA LYS A 244 5.98 14.05 -5.81
C LYS A 244 5.85 12.58 -5.41
N GLN A 245 6.86 12.01 -4.75
CA GLN A 245 6.74 10.68 -4.15
C GLN A 245 5.56 10.67 -3.17
N TYR A 246 5.53 11.62 -2.24
CA TYR A 246 4.51 11.67 -1.21
C TYR A 246 3.13 11.99 -1.78
N ALA A 247 3.04 12.82 -2.82
CA ALA A 247 1.79 13.03 -3.56
C ALA A 247 1.26 11.74 -4.21
N ALA A 248 2.13 10.83 -4.67
CA ALA A 248 1.70 9.54 -5.20
C ALA A 248 1.16 8.62 -4.09
N GLU A 249 1.75 8.69 -2.89
CA GLU A 249 1.33 7.95 -1.70
C GLU A 249 -0.02 8.44 -1.17
N ILE A 250 -0.17 9.76 -0.94
CA ILE A 250 -1.46 10.35 -0.55
C ILE A 250 -2.53 10.02 -1.57
N LEU A 251 -2.24 10.07 -2.87
CA LEU A 251 -3.24 9.66 -3.87
C LEU A 251 -3.62 8.18 -3.73
N SER A 252 -2.68 7.31 -3.38
CA SER A 252 -2.94 5.88 -3.13
C SER A 252 -3.87 5.71 -1.94
N ILE A 253 -3.57 6.38 -0.81
CA ILE A 253 -4.38 6.38 0.41
C ILE A 253 -5.81 6.87 0.12
N LEU A 254 -5.96 7.98 -0.58
CA LEU A 254 -7.27 8.55 -0.93
C LEU A 254 -8.11 7.63 -1.83
N LEU A 255 -7.47 6.76 -2.63
CA LEU A 255 -8.16 5.82 -3.50
C LEU A 255 -8.45 4.48 -2.83
N GLN A 256 -7.71 4.15 -1.77
CA GLN A 256 -7.87 2.89 -1.05
C GLN A 256 -9.23 2.85 -0.37
N ASN A 257 -9.96 1.75 -0.56
CA ASN A 257 -11.28 1.52 0.04
C ASN A 257 -12.38 2.58 -0.26
N SER A 258 -12.16 3.52 -1.18
CA SER A 258 -13.17 4.52 -1.57
C SER A 258 -13.56 4.40 -3.06
N GLU A 259 -14.70 3.77 -3.33
CA GLU A 259 -15.27 3.71 -4.68
C GLU A 259 -15.65 5.11 -5.21
N ALA A 260 -16.07 6.01 -4.31
CA ALA A 260 -16.42 7.39 -4.64
C ALA A 260 -15.20 8.15 -5.21
N ASN A 261 -14.06 8.08 -4.52
CA ASN A 261 -12.82 8.72 -4.96
C ASN A 261 -12.28 8.10 -6.25
N GLN A 262 -12.34 6.77 -6.40
CA GLN A 262 -11.94 6.07 -7.62
C GLN A 262 -12.75 6.54 -8.84
N LYS A 263 -14.08 6.63 -8.70
CA LYS A 263 -14.96 7.14 -9.78
C LYS A 263 -14.70 8.61 -10.07
N LYS A 264 -14.54 9.44 -9.03
CA LYS A 264 -14.27 10.89 -9.17
C LYS A 264 -12.97 11.14 -9.91
N LEU A 265 -11.87 10.50 -9.53
CA LEU A 265 -10.58 10.66 -10.21
C LEU A 265 -10.66 10.16 -11.67
N GLY A 266 -11.38 9.07 -11.93
CA GLY A 266 -11.64 8.57 -13.28
C GLY A 266 -12.35 9.58 -14.19
N GLN A 267 -13.34 10.30 -13.65
CA GLN A 267 -14.04 11.38 -14.37
C GLN A 267 -13.12 12.57 -14.67
N MET A 268 -12.10 12.80 -13.85
CA MET A 268 -11.10 13.87 -14.01
C MET A 268 -9.94 13.50 -14.94
N ASN A 269 -10.10 12.49 -15.79
CA ASN A 269 -9.04 11.92 -16.65
C ASN A 269 -7.85 11.34 -15.86
N GLY A 270 -8.05 10.96 -14.59
CA GLY A 270 -6.99 10.44 -13.73
C GLY A 270 -6.35 9.15 -14.23
N VAL A 271 -7.14 8.26 -14.86
CA VAL A 271 -6.62 7.01 -15.43
C VAL A 271 -5.51 7.27 -16.45
N ASP A 272 -5.71 8.23 -17.35
CA ASP A 272 -4.72 8.61 -18.36
C ASP A 272 -3.48 9.28 -17.73
N VAL A 273 -3.67 10.13 -16.72
CA VAL A 273 -2.55 10.77 -16.01
C VAL A 273 -1.68 9.74 -15.29
N VAL A 274 -2.29 8.80 -14.57
CA VAL A 274 -1.55 7.73 -13.87
C VAL A 274 -0.86 6.81 -14.89
N LEU A 275 -1.52 6.49 -16.01
CA LEU A 275 -0.91 5.73 -17.12
C LEU A 275 0.33 6.43 -17.70
N GLN A 276 0.27 7.75 -17.89
CA GLN A 276 1.42 8.54 -18.36
C GLN A 276 2.57 8.54 -17.36
N ALA A 277 2.26 8.62 -16.06
CA ALA A 277 3.27 8.57 -15.00
C ALA A 277 3.99 7.20 -14.98
N VAL A 278 3.24 6.08 -14.98
CA VAL A 278 3.85 4.74 -15.04
C VAL A 278 4.56 4.46 -16.37
N ALA A 279 4.10 5.06 -17.46
CA ALA A 279 4.74 4.92 -18.77
C ALA A 279 6.19 5.44 -18.81
N MET A 280 6.55 6.35 -17.91
CA MET A 280 7.93 6.82 -17.76
C MET A 280 8.88 5.66 -17.40
N TYR A 281 8.40 4.66 -16.67
CA TYR A 281 9.17 3.51 -16.19
C TYR A 281 9.01 2.27 -17.09
N LYS A 282 8.44 2.44 -18.29
CA LYS A 282 8.18 1.30 -19.18
C LYS A 282 9.43 0.54 -19.61
N SER A 283 10.59 1.20 -19.62
CA SER A 283 11.87 0.64 -20.07
C SER A 283 13.07 1.06 -19.22
N LYS A 284 12.85 1.69 -18.07
CA LYS A 284 13.89 2.11 -17.13
C LYS A 284 13.49 1.70 -15.72
N ASP A 285 14.48 1.33 -14.91
CA ASP A 285 14.26 1.12 -13.49
C ASP A 285 14.36 2.48 -12.77
N PRO A 286 13.67 2.63 -11.62
CA PRO A 286 13.89 3.74 -10.69
C PRO A 286 15.37 3.87 -10.29
N LYS A 287 15.80 5.09 -9.97
CA LYS A 287 17.20 5.41 -9.63
C LYS A 287 17.49 5.27 -8.14
N SER A 288 16.48 5.45 -7.28
CA SER A 288 16.57 5.37 -5.82
C SER A 288 15.46 4.49 -5.25
N GLY A 289 15.56 4.15 -3.95
CA GLY A 289 14.50 3.45 -3.24
C GLY A 289 13.21 4.25 -3.17
N ASP A 290 13.31 5.55 -2.91
CA ASP A 290 12.16 6.46 -2.86
C ASP A 290 11.45 6.57 -4.23
N GLU A 291 12.21 6.56 -5.34
CA GLU A 291 11.61 6.53 -6.68
C GLU A 291 10.97 5.15 -6.99
N GLU A 292 11.50 4.06 -6.43
CA GLU A 292 10.89 2.73 -6.50
C GLU A 292 9.56 2.68 -5.76
N GLU A 293 9.51 3.23 -4.54
CA GLU A 293 8.30 3.37 -3.73
C GLU A 293 7.24 4.21 -4.42
N MET A 294 7.61 5.38 -4.96
CA MET A 294 6.71 6.19 -5.77
C MET A 294 6.10 5.37 -6.93
N VAL A 295 6.92 4.56 -7.62
CA VAL A 295 6.43 3.75 -8.74
C VAL A 295 5.44 2.69 -8.28
N GLU A 296 5.66 2.03 -7.14
CA GLU A 296 4.66 1.11 -6.59
C GLU A 296 3.38 1.83 -6.18
N ASN A 297 3.46 3.00 -5.54
CA ASN A 297 2.30 3.83 -5.21
C ASN A 297 1.49 4.25 -6.46
N LEU A 298 2.17 4.55 -7.57
CA LEU A 298 1.50 4.79 -8.86
C LEU A 298 0.76 3.56 -9.39
N PHE A 299 1.33 2.36 -9.23
CA PHE A 299 0.66 1.12 -9.60
C PHE A 299 -0.49 0.76 -8.65
N ASP A 300 -0.38 1.09 -7.37
CA ASP A 300 -1.46 0.95 -6.39
C ASP A 300 -2.64 1.85 -6.73
N CYS A 301 -2.37 3.13 -7.05
CA CYS A 301 -3.35 4.04 -7.61
C CYS A 301 -4.02 3.45 -8.85
N LEU A 302 -3.23 2.94 -9.80
CA LEU A 302 -3.75 2.34 -11.04
C LEU A 302 -4.64 1.12 -10.75
N CYS A 303 -4.25 0.25 -9.82
CA CYS A 303 -5.05 -0.91 -9.43
C CYS A 303 -6.37 -0.48 -8.77
N CYS A 304 -6.35 0.54 -7.91
CA CYS A 304 -7.56 1.10 -7.31
C CYS A 304 -8.49 1.70 -8.37
N LEU A 305 -7.93 2.45 -9.33
CA LEU A 305 -8.71 2.98 -10.44
C LEU A 305 -9.29 1.88 -11.33
N LEU A 306 -8.71 0.70 -11.37
CA LEU A 306 -9.21 -0.42 -12.15
C LEU A 306 -10.28 -1.25 -11.43
N MET A 307 -10.73 -0.87 -10.23
CA MET A 307 -11.86 -1.57 -9.59
C MET A 307 -13.21 -1.21 -10.25
N PRO A 308 -13.57 0.08 -10.45
CA PRO A 308 -14.83 0.46 -11.10
C PRO A 308 -14.85 0.14 -12.59
N LEU A 309 -16.01 -0.30 -13.09
CA LEU A 309 -16.19 -0.73 -14.50
C LEU A 309 -15.92 0.43 -15.48
N GLU A 310 -16.38 1.63 -15.17
CA GLU A 310 -16.25 2.83 -16.01
C GLU A 310 -14.78 3.20 -16.21
N ASN A 311 -13.94 2.95 -15.21
CA ASN A 311 -12.52 3.24 -15.28
C ASN A 311 -11.76 2.15 -16.04
N LYS A 312 -12.20 0.88 -15.98
CA LYS A 312 -11.68 -0.17 -16.88
C LYS A 312 -11.89 0.19 -18.35
N GLU A 313 -13.05 0.76 -18.68
CA GLU A 313 -13.32 1.27 -20.03
C GLU A 313 -12.35 2.39 -20.42
N ARG A 314 -12.13 3.37 -19.52
CA ARG A 314 -11.15 4.45 -19.73
C ARG A 314 -9.74 3.93 -19.91
N PHE A 315 -9.33 2.94 -19.12
CA PHE A 315 -8.02 2.30 -19.21
C PHE A 315 -7.80 1.62 -20.57
N VAL A 316 -8.80 0.88 -21.06
CA VAL A 316 -8.72 0.25 -22.39
C VAL A 316 -8.67 1.31 -23.50
N LYS A 317 -9.46 2.38 -23.40
CA LYS A 317 -9.42 3.50 -24.36
C LYS A 317 -8.10 4.26 -24.36
N ALA A 318 -7.43 4.35 -23.22
CA ALA A 318 -6.14 5.01 -23.04
C ALA A 318 -4.93 4.11 -23.36
N GLU A 319 -5.13 3.00 -24.08
CA GLU A 319 -4.07 2.03 -24.45
C GLU A 319 -3.33 1.45 -23.23
N GLY A 320 -4.00 1.36 -22.08
CA GLY A 320 -3.41 0.83 -20.85
C GLY A 320 -2.98 -0.63 -20.99
N VAL A 321 -3.75 -1.44 -21.74
CA VAL A 321 -3.44 -2.86 -21.99
C VAL A 321 -2.11 -3.01 -22.74
N GLU A 322 -1.91 -2.19 -23.77
CA GLU A 322 -0.72 -2.12 -24.60
C GLU A 322 0.48 -1.73 -23.76
N LEU A 323 0.34 -0.67 -22.97
CA LEU A 323 1.40 -0.21 -22.08
C LEU A 323 1.82 -1.33 -21.13
N MET A 324 0.89 -1.96 -20.42
CA MET A 324 1.23 -3.03 -19.48
C MET A 324 1.95 -4.20 -20.17
N ILE A 325 1.55 -4.57 -21.39
CA ILE A 325 2.25 -5.59 -22.18
C ILE A 325 3.67 -5.14 -22.55
N ILE A 326 3.88 -3.86 -22.87
CA ILE A 326 5.21 -3.30 -23.13
C ILE A 326 6.09 -3.41 -21.87
N ILE A 327 5.57 -3.03 -20.70
CA ILE A 327 6.28 -3.13 -19.42
C ILE A 327 6.64 -4.59 -19.12
N MET A 328 5.68 -5.51 -19.26
CA MET A 328 5.93 -6.95 -19.07
C MET A 328 7.03 -7.50 -19.97
N LYS A 329 7.15 -7.01 -21.21
CA LYS A 329 8.19 -7.46 -22.15
C LYS A 329 9.60 -7.04 -21.71
N GLN A 330 9.75 -5.93 -20.98
CA GLN A 330 11.06 -5.46 -20.52
C GLN A 330 11.62 -6.27 -19.36
N LYS A 331 10.76 -6.94 -18.56
CA LYS A 331 11.16 -7.75 -17.39
C LYS A 331 12.02 -6.96 -16.37
N LYS A 332 11.67 -5.70 -16.18
CA LYS A 332 12.27 -4.74 -15.25
C LYS A 332 11.47 -4.69 -13.94
N LEU A 333 11.79 -3.76 -13.03
CA LEU A 333 11.15 -3.64 -11.73
C LEU A 333 9.61 -3.65 -11.80
N ALA A 334 9.05 -2.82 -12.68
CA ALA A 334 7.60 -2.70 -12.89
C ALA A 334 6.92 -3.93 -13.54
N TYR A 335 7.66 -5.03 -13.79
CA TYR A 335 7.13 -6.25 -14.40
C TYR A 335 5.96 -6.85 -13.61
N GLY A 336 6.11 -6.96 -12.29
CA GLY A 336 5.08 -7.55 -11.44
C GLY A 336 3.84 -6.67 -11.30
N SER A 337 4.08 -5.38 -11.15
CA SER A 337 3.05 -4.35 -10.98
C SER A 337 2.21 -4.20 -12.27
N ALA A 338 2.83 -4.38 -13.44
CA ALA A 338 2.10 -4.45 -14.71
C ALA A 338 1.22 -5.70 -14.85
N ILE A 339 1.66 -6.86 -14.36
CA ILE A 339 0.83 -8.08 -14.32
C ILE A 339 -0.35 -7.86 -13.37
N ARG A 340 -0.11 -7.27 -12.21
CA ARG A 340 -1.13 -6.92 -11.21
C ARG A 340 -2.18 -5.98 -11.80
N ALA A 341 -1.77 -4.89 -12.45
CA ALA A 341 -2.70 -3.98 -13.12
C ALA A 341 -3.54 -4.69 -14.21
N LEU A 342 -2.94 -5.55 -15.02
CA LEU A 342 -3.67 -6.34 -16.02
C LEU A 342 -4.68 -7.33 -15.40
N ASP A 343 -4.33 -7.94 -14.27
CA ASP A 343 -5.22 -8.82 -13.51
C ASP A 343 -6.50 -8.08 -13.08
N PHE A 344 -6.35 -6.88 -12.49
CA PHE A 344 -7.49 -6.01 -12.15
C PHE A 344 -8.28 -5.58 -13.38
N ALA A 345 -7.61 -5.15 -14.45
CA ALA A 345 -8.25 -4.65 -15.66
C ALA A 345 -9.12 -5.72 -16.37
N MET A 346 -8.69 -6.99 -16.35
CA MET A 346 -9.38 -8.09 -17.04
C MET A 346 -10.39 -8.83 -16.18
N THR A 347 -10.24 -8.81 -14.86
CA THR A 347 -11.17 -9.49 -13.95
C THR A 347 -12.59 -8.97 -14.16
N ASN A 348 -13.51 -9.89 -14.49
CA ASN A 348 -14.92 -9.60 -14.78
C ASN A 348 -15.16 -8.51 -15.85
N TYR A 349 -14.21 -8.33 -16.79
CA TYR A 349 -14.34 -7.31 -17.84
C TYR A 349 -13.88 -7.82 -19.23
N PRO A 350 -14.79 -8.44 -20.00
CA PRO A 350 -14.48 -9.01 -21.32
C PRO A 350 -13.76 -8.09 -22.31
N PRO A 351 -14.10 -6.78 -22.43
CA PRO A 351 -13.43 -5.90 -23.40
C PRO A 351 -11.92 -5.79 -23.21
N ALA A 352 -11.42 -5.78 -21.96
CA ALA A 352 -9.98 -5.79 -21.70
C ALA A 352 -9.34 -7.12 -22.12
N CYS A 353 -10.00 -8.26 -21.84
CA CYS A 353 -9.53 -9.58 -22.27
C CYS A 353 -9.43 -9.64 -23.80
N GLU A 354 -10.45 -9.16 -24.51
CA GLU A 354 -10.47 -9.12 -25.97
C GLU A 354 -9.33 -8.26 -26.52
N ARG A 355 -9.16 -7.04 -25.96
CA ARG A 355 -8.07 -6.15 -26.35
C ARG A 355 -6.72 -6.80 -26.13
N PHE A 356 -6.50 -7.43 -24.98
CA PHE A 356 -5.25 -8.13 -24.64
C PHE A 356 -4.86 -9.18 -25.69
N VAL A 357 -5.84 -9.95 -26.19
CA VAL A 357 -5.61 -10.93 -27.25
C VAL A 357 -5.30 -10.24 -28.60
N ASP A 358 -6.00 -9.16 -28.92
CA ASP A 358 -5.84 -8.43 -30.18
C ASP A 358 -4.46 -7.75 -30.28
N VAL A 359 -3.91 -7.27 -29.16
CA VAL A 359 -2.57 -6.65 -29.11
C VAL A 359 -1.44 -7.64 -28.80
N LEU A 360 -1.66 -8.93 -29.08
CA LEU A 360 -0.68 -10.02 -28.99
C LEU A 360 -0.15 -10.28 -27.56
N GLY A 361 -0.96 -10.01 -26.53
CA GLY A 361 -0.60 -10.24 -25.13
C GLY A 361 -0.36 -11.71 -24.76
N LEU A 362 -0.97 -12.66 -25.49
CA LEU A 362 -0.87 -14.09 -25.20
C LEU A 362 0.57 -14.62 -25.14
N LYS A 363 1.46 -14.18 -26.05
CA LYS A 363 2.87 -14.61 -26.02
C LYS A 363 3.55 -14.18 -24.71
N THR A 364 3.24 -12.97 -24.24
CA THR A 364 3.81 -12.38 -23.04
C THR A 364 3.28 -13.06 -21.77
N ALA A 365 1.96 -13.24 -21.65
CA ALA A 365 1.35 -13.93 -20.50
C ALA A 365 1.78 -15.40 -20.38
N PHE A 366 1.76 -16.16 -21.49
CA PHE A 366 2.17 -17.57 -21.43
C PHE A 366 3.67 -17.75 -21.24
N ALA A 367 4.50 -16.78 -21.65
CA ALA A 367 5.91 -16.77 -21.25
C ALA A 367 6.05 -16.59 -19.73
N ALA A 368 5.31 -15.65 -19.13
CA ALA A 368 5.28 -15.45 -17.68
C ALA A 368 4.83 -16.73 -16.95
N PHE A 369 3.78 -17.39 -17.45
CA PHE A 369 3.25 -18.64 -16.89
C PHE A 369 4.29 -19.79 -16.86
N MET A 370 5.14 -19.87 -17.89
CA MET A 370 6.11 -20.96 -18.03
C MET A 370 7.46 -20.71 -17.31
N VAL A 371 7.83 -19.45 -17.02
CA VAL A 371 9.14 -19.10 -16.43
C VAL A 371 9.40 -19.80 -15.08
N PHE A 372 8.35 -20.07 -14.31
CA PHE A 372 8.46 -20.71 -12.99
C PHE A 372 8.88 -22.19 -13.01
N VAL A 373 8.83 -22.84 -14.18
CA VAL A 373 9.29 -24.23 -14.39
C VAL A 373 10.82 -24.31 -14.42
N ALA A 374 11.47 -23.38 -15.11
CA ALA A 374 12.92 -23.38 -15.33
C ALA A 374 13.72 -23.13 -14.03
N PHE A 375 13.22 -22.26 -13.16
CA PHE A 375 13.86 -21.95 -11.87
C PHE A 375 13.88 -23.18 -10.94
N ARG A 376 12.76 -23.90 -10.84
CA ARG A 376 12.64 -25.11 -10.00
C ARG A 376 13.41 -26.31 -10.56
N ALA A 377 13.46 -26.48 -11.89
CA ALA A 377 14.30 -27.49 -12.52
C ALA A 377 15.80 -27.32 -12.13
N SER A 378 16.28 -26.08 -12.03
CA SER A 378 17.65 -25.79 -11.57
C SER A 378 17.89 -26.14 -10.09
N LYS A 379 16.90 -25.89 -9.21
CA LYS A 379 16.96 -26.22 -7.77
C LYS A 379 16.90 -27.72 -7.48
N SER A 380 16.38 -28.53 -8.42
CA SER A 380 16.27 -29.98 -8.25
C SER A 380 17.58 -30.76 -8.44
N LYS A 381 18.67 -30.11 -8.87
CA LYS A 381 19.96 -30.76 -9.16
C LYS A 381 20.92 -30.86 -7.96
N PRO A 382 21.07 -29.83 -7.09
CA PRO A 382 22.01 -29.89 -5.96
C PRO A 382 21.58 -30.84 -4.84
N TRP A 383 20.28 -30.89 -4.51
CA TRP A 383 19.77 -31.75 -3.44
C TRP A 383 19.87 -33.25 -3.79
N LYS A 384 19.73 -33.61 -5.07
CA LYS A 384 19.95 -34.99 -5.54
C LYS A 384 21.40 -35.40 -5.35
N LEU A 385 22.36 -34.56 -5.74
CA LEU A 385 23.79 -34.80 -5.52
C LEU A 385 24.12 -34.91 -4.01
N MET A 386 23.55 -34.03 -3.18
CA MET A 386 23.76 -34.05 -1.73
C MET A 386 23.11 -35.27 -1.05
N LYS A 387 21.95 -35.71 -1.53
CA LYS A 387 21.29 -36.95 -1.07
C LYS A 387 22.10 -38.19 -1.46
N THR A 388 22.64 -38.24 -2.68
CA THR A 388 23.57 -39.30 -3.11
C THR A 388 24.86 -39.28 -2.29
N TYR A 389 25.39 -38.09 -1.97
CA TYR A 389 26.59 -37.96 -1.12
C TYR A 389 26.35 -38.44 0.32
N ILE A 390 25.18 -38.12 0.90
CA ILE A 390 24.76 -38.60 2.23
C ILE A 390 24.50 -40.11 2.22
N GLU A 391 23.89 -40.65 1.18
CA GLU A 391 23.68 -42.10 1.02
C GLU A 391 25.01 -42.86 0.87
N ILE A 392 25.98 -42.30 0.15
CA ILE A 392 27.35 -42.85 0.05
C ILE A 392 28.03 -42.86 1.42
N ILE A 393 27.95 -41.76 2.19
CA ILE A 393 28.50 -41.68 3.55
C ILE A 393 27.79 -42.68 4.49
N TYR A 394 26.48 -42.82 4.37
CA TYR A 394 25.70 -43.74 5.20
C TYR A 394 26.02 -45.21 4.89
N LEU A 395 26.21 -45.55 3.61
CA LEU A 395 26.67 -46.87 3.17
C LEU A 395 28.09 -47.15 3.67
N PHE A 396 28.99 -46.17 3.64
CA PHE A 396 30.35 -46.28 4.18
C PHE A 396 30.34 -46.59 5.69
N LYS A 397 29.46 -45.92 6.44
CA LYS A 397 29.28 -46.12 7.88
C LYS A 397 28.69 -47.49 8.21
N LYS A 398 27.78 -47.99 7.36
CA LYS A 398 27.16 -49.31 7.50
C LYS A 398 28.14 -50.46 7.20
N SER A 399 29.01 -50.30 6.21
CA SER A 399 30.09 -51.25 5.91
C SER A 399 31.17 -51.28 7.00
N SER A 400 31.43 -50.16 7.68
CA SER A 400 32.40 -50.10 8.78
C SER A 400 31.88 -50.67 10.11
N LEU A 401 30.58 -50.96 10.24
CA LEU A 401 29.94 -51.48 11.46
C LEU A 401 29.81 -53.02 11.46
N HIS A 402 30.05 -53.70 10.34
CA HIS A 402 29.95 -55.16 10.21
C HIS A 402 31.19 -55.72 9.49
N GLY A 403 32.34 -55.78 10.15
CA GLY A 403 33.51 -56.48 9.60
C GLY A 403 34.82 -56.13 10.30
N ASN A 404 35.51 -57.17 10.78
CA ASN A 404 36.78 -57.19 11.51
C ASN A 404 37.89 -56.31 10.85
N PRO A 405 38.68 -55.52 11.59
CA PRO A 405 39.74 -54.68 11.04
C PRO A 405 41.02 -55.48 10.82
N ALA A 406 41.02 -56.38 9.85
CA ALA A 406 42.24 -56.98 9.32
C ALA A 406 41.96 -57.56 7.94
N SER A 407 42.71 -57.11 6.94
CA SER A 407 42.68 -57.55 5.54
C SER A 407 41.49 -57.09 4.66
N SER A 408 41.52 -55.85 4.18
CA SER A 408 41.20 -55.60 2.77
C SER A 408 41.98 -54.38 2.24
N PRO A 409 42.68 -54.48 1.09
CA PRO A 409 43.45 -53.40 0.50
C PRO A 409 42.57 -52.64 -0.48
N ASN A 410 41.81 -51.62 -0.07
CA ASN A 410 41.04 -50.81 -1.05
C ASN A 410 40.67 -49.39 -0.58
N VAL A 411 41.34 -48.83 0.43
CA VAL A 411 41.12 -47.43 0.79
C VAL A 411 41.80 -46.48 -0.23
N GLY A 412 42.89 -46.93 -0.87
CA GLY A 412 43.60 -46.16 -1.90
C GLY A 412 42.85 -46.04 -3.24
N ALA A 413 42.17 -47.10 -3.69
CA ALA A 413 41.46 -47.11 -4.98
C ALA A 413 40.20 -46.21 -5.01
N CYS A 414 39.60 -45.94 -3.85
CA CYS A 414 38.40 -45.12 -3.75
C CYS A 414 38.68 -43.60 -3.77
N MET A 415 39.88 -43.15 -3.36
CA MET A 415 40.29 -41.74 -3.52
C MET A 415 40.61 -41.41 -4.98
N GLU A 416 41.16 -42.35 -5.75
CA GLU A 416 41.34 -42.17 -7.20
C GLU A 416 39.99 -42.09 -7.94
N LEU A 417 38.98 -42.87 -7.55
CA LEU A 417 37.65 -42.78 -8.17
C LEU A 417 36.91 -41.45 -7.86
N SER A 418 37.13 -40.86 -6.68
CA SER A 418 36.54 -39.56 -6.34
C SER A 418 37.23 -38.41 -7.08
N LEU A 419 38.54 -38.51 -7.37
CA LEU A 419 39.25 -37.56 -8.24
C LEU A 419 38.88 -37.75 -9.73
N ILE A 420 38.69 -38.98 -10.21
CA ILE A 420 38.29 -39.27 -11.61
C ILE A 420 36.88 -38.73 -11.94
N VAL A 421 35.95 -38.70 -10.98
CA VAL A 421 34.60 -38.12 -11.19
C VAL A 421 34.65 -36.60 -11.28
N ILE A 422 35.62 -35.95 -10.62
CA ILE A 422 35.84 -34.50 -10.69
C ILE A 422 36.50 -34.11 -12.02
N ASP A 423 37.36 -34.96 -12.59
CA ASP A 423 38.09 -34.64 -13.84
C ASP A 423 37.30 -34.95 -15.13
N LYS A 424 36.41 -35.96 -15.11
CA LYS A 424 35.58 -36.33 -16.30
C LYS A 424 34.47 -35.34 -16.62
N HIS A 425 34.03 -34.55 -15.65
CA HIS A 425 33.14 -33.41 -15.85
C HIS A 425 33.99 -32.15 -15.63
N ARG A 426 34.47 -31.49 -16.69
CA ARG A 426 35.13 -30.16 -16.60
C ARG A 426 34.23 -29.13 -15.91
N ILE A 427 34.10 -29.20 -14.59
CA ILE A 427 33.39 -28.27 -13.74
C ILE A 427 34.47 -27.40 -13.12
N SER A 428 34.80 -26.32 -13.84
CA SER A 428 35.49 -25.20 -13.21
C SER A 428 34.54 -24.61 -12.17
N PHE A 429 34.79 -24.88 -10.89
CA PHE A 429 34.20 -24.10 -9.82
C PHE A 429 34.75 -22.67 -9.94
N PRO A 430 33.93 -21.63 -10.09
CA PRO A 430 34.36 -20.30 -9.65
C PRO A 430 34.55 -20.40 -8.15
N LEU A 431 35.73 -20.01 -7.67
CA LEU A 431 36.08 -19.90 -6.26
C LEU A 431 34.94 -19.18 -5.50
N MET A 432 34.06 -19.94 -4.86
CA MET A 432 33.19 -19.40 -3.82
C MET A 432 34.01 -19.37 -2.54
N ASP A 433 34.16 -18.17 -1.98
CA ASP A 433 34.74 -17.94 -0.67
C ASP A 433 34.13 -18.88 0.38
N LEU A 434 34.92 -19.86 0.79
CA LEU A 434 34.59 -20.86 1.81
C LEU A 434 34.79 -20.33 3.24
N SER A 435 34.88 -19.01 3.42
CA SER A 435 35.15 -18.35 4.71
C SER A 435 33.97 -18.38 5.71
N PHE A 436 32.79 -18.87 5.32
CA PHE A 436 31.60 -18.93 6.20
C PHE A 436 31.34 -20.28 6.87
N TYR A 437 32.12 -21.32 6.57
CA TYR A 437 31.98 -22.63 7.21
C TYR A 437 33.26 -23.01 7.95
N SER A 438 33.47 -22.45 9.15
CA SER A 438 34.38 -23.03 10.12
C SER A 438 33.75 -24.31 10.68
N PHE A 439 34.09 -25.46 10.12
CA PHE A 439 33.85 -26.75 10.76
C PHE A 439 34.88 -26.95 11.88
N THR A 440 34.59 -26.42 13.07
CA THR A 440 35.39 -26.72 14.25
C THR A 440 35.02 -28.11 14.75
N PHE A 441 35.80 -29.13 14.40
CA PHE A 441 35.72 -30.45 15.03
C PHE A 441 36.22 -30.34 16.47
N ILE A 442 35.31 -30.26 17.45
CA ILE A 442 35.66 -30.36 18.87
C ILE A 442 35.92 -31.83 19.18
N PHE A 443 37.19 -32.22 19.28
CA PHE A 443 37.60 -33.48 19.89
C PHE A 443 37.35 -33.42 21.39
N ILE A 444 36.18 -33.91 21.84
CA ILE A 444 35.97 -34.20 23.25
C ILE A 444 36.70 -35.52 23.54
N ASN A 445 37.93 -35.41 24.03
CA ASN A 445 38.56 -36.48 24.79
C ASN A 445 37.72 -36.69 26.05
N HIS A 446 37.10 -37.85 26.20
CA HIS A 446 36.69 -38.29 27.53
C HIS A 446 37.12 -39.74 27.78
N GLY A 447 38.00 -39.89 28.76
CA GLY A 447 38.00 -41.09 29.56
C GLY A 447 36.58 -41.31 30.12
N ARG A 448 36.07 -42.52 29.83
CA ARG A 448 34.97 -43.24 30.50
C ARG A 448 33.75 -42.44 30.94
N ILE A 449 32.65 -42.57 30.18
CA ILE A 449 31.31 -42.74 30.74
C ILE A 449 30.60 -43.87 29.98
N ARG A 450 30.04 -44.83 30.74
CA ARG A 450 29.29 -46.00 30.28
C ARG A 450 27.86 -45.59 29.88
N ASN A 451 27.34 -46.25 28.86
CA ASN A 451 25.92 -46.46 28.52
C ASN A 451 25.00 -45.23 28.39
N GLY A 452 24.50 -45.01 27.15
CA GLY A 452 23.23 -44.32 26.89
C GLY A 452 23.35 -42.91 26.30
N ALA A 453 22.75 -42.72 25.12
CA ALA A 453 22.39 -41.45 24.47
C ALA A 453 23.49 -40.41 24.17
N TRP A 454 23.87 -40.29 22.89
CA TRP A 454 24.47 -39.06 22.36
C TRP A 454 23.34 -38.08 22.02
N VAL A 455 23.09 -37.14 22.92
CA VAL A 455 22.20 -35.98 22.66
C VAL A 455 22.97 -35.00 21.80
N LEU A 456 22.50 -34.77 20.57
CA LEU A 456 22.91 -33.62 19.77
C LEU A 456 22.24 -32.39 20.37
N CYS A 457 23.00 -31.62 21.15
CA CYS A 457 22.57 -30.31 21.63
C CYS A 457 22.67 -29.31 20.47
N VAL A 458 21.55 -29.04 19.80
CA VAL A 458 21.39 -27.85 18.96
C VAL A 458 20.78 -26.77 19.84
N THR A 459 21.63 -25.92 20.44
CA THR A 459 21.18 -24.72 21.12
C THR A 459 20.64 -23.74 20.09
N ALA A 460 19.32 -23.67 19.98
CA ALA A 460 18.61 -22.62 19.28
C ALA A 460 18.77 -21.30 20.05
N VAL A 461 19.61 -20.40 19.56
CA VAL A 461 19.60 -19.00 20.00
C VAL A 461 18.50 -18.30 19.22
N GLY A 462 17.36 -18.11 19.89
CA GLY A 462 16.32 -17.19 19.46
C GLY A 462 16.85 -15.77 19.48
N ARG A 463 17.12 -15.22 18.30
CA ARG A 463 17.14 -13.80 18.00
C ARG A 463 16.42 -13.64 16.66
N LEU A 464 15.48 -12.70 16.59
CA LEU A 464 14.76 -12.29 15.38
C LEU A 464 15.70 -12.27 14.17
N ILE A 465 15.52 -13.24 13.28
CA ILE A 465 16.32 -13.38 12.07
C ILE A 465 15.68 -12.48 11.01
N PRO A 466 16.40 -11.47 10.46
CA PRO A 466 15.91 -10.72 9.32
C PRO A 466 15.62 -11.70 8.18
N MET A 467 14.39 -11.64 7.65
CA MET A 467 13.93 -12.45 6.51
C MET A 467 15.00 -12.47 5.41
N SER A 468 15.63 -13.62 5.16
CA SER A 468 16.73 -13.69 4.20
C SER A 468 16.26 -13.22 2.81
N LYS A 469 17.10 -12.46 2.07
CA LYS A 469 16.82 -11.97 0.70
C LYS A 469 16.29 -13.06 -0.25
N LYS A 470 16.63 -14.32 0.02
CA LYS A 470 16.16 -15.50 -0.70
C LYS A 470 14.66 -15.76 -0.53
N ASN A 471 14.14 -15.62 0.70
CA ASN A 471 12.72 -15.84 0.98
C ASN A 471 11.84 -14.74 0.36
N LYS A 472 12.29 -13.48 0.38
CA LYS A 472 11.59 -12.35 -0.28
C LYS A 472 11.42 -12.58 -1.78
N LYS A 473 12.47 -13.09 -2.45
CA LYS A 473 12.44 -13.43 -3.88
C LYS A 473 11.52 -14.61 -4.19
N GLU A 474 11.46 -15.61 -3.31
CA GLU A 474 10.57 -16.76 -3.48
C GLU A 474 9.10 -16.35 -3.33
N ARG A 475 8.77 -15.55 -2.31
CA ARG A 475 7.43 -15.00 -2.11
C ARG A 475 6.95 -14.18 -3.32
N TYR A 476 7.78 -13.25 -3.79
CA TYR A 476 7.47 -12.46 -4.99
C TYR A 476 7.18 -13.33 -6.22
N GLN A 477 7.91 -14.44 -6.38
CA GLN A 477 7.66 -15.37 -7.49
C GLN A 477 6.33 -16.12 -7.35
N GLU A 478 5.95 -16.52 -6.13
CA GLU A 478 4.65 -17.14 -5.90
C GLU A 478 3.52 -16.15 -6.18
N GLU A 479 3.61 -14.93 -5.67
CA GLU A 479 2.62 -13.87 -5.95
C GLU A 479 2.45 -13.63 -7.46
N LEU A 480 3.55 -13.56 -8.21
CA LEU A 480 3.48 -13.44 -9.67
C LEU A 480 2.82 -14.65 -10.36
N GLU A 481 3.08 -15.87 -9.88
CA GLU A 481 2.47 -17.09 -10.41
C GLU A 481 0.95 -17.06 -10.21
N GLU A 482 0.49 -16.64 -9.02
CA GLU A 482 -0.92 -16.50 -8.68
C GLU A 482 -1.63 -15.49 -9.57
N ARG A 483 -1.01 -14.32 -9.78
CA ARG A 483 -1.54 -13.28 -10.67
C ARG A 483 -1.63 -13.72 -12.12
N VAL A 484 -0.62 -14.43 -12.63
CA VAL A 484 -0.65 -14.96 -14.00
C VAL A 484 -1.73 -16.03 -14.16
N VAL A 485 -1.92 -16.88 -13.15
CA VAL A 485 -3.03 -17.86 -13.14
C VAL A 485 -4.38 -17.16 -13.17
N SER A 486 -4.58 -16.14 -12.34
CA SER A 486 -5.83 -15.38 -12.30
C SER A 486 -6.10 -14.67 -13.63
N LEU A 487 -5.08 -14.05 -14.22
CA LEU A 487 -5.12 -13.46 -15.56
C LEU A 487 -5.56 -14.46 -16.63
N ILE A 488 -5.01 -15.68 -16.65
CA ILE A 488 -5.39 -16.73 -17.61
C ILE A 488 -6.84 -17.19 -17.38
N ALA A 489 -7.27 -17.31 -16.12
CA ALA A 489 -8.66 -17.62 -15.79
C ALA A 489 -9.61 -16.53 -16.32
N SER A 490 -9.27 -15.25 -16.14
CA SER A 490 -10.01 -14.10 -16.66
C SER A 490 -10.08 -14.08 -18.20
N LEU A 491 -9.03 -14.50 -18.91
CA LEU A 491 -9.07 -14.64 -20.38
C LEU A 491 -10.06 -15.72 -20.84
N LEU A 492 -10.07 -16.88 -20.18
CA LEU A 492 -10.96 -17.99 -20.54
C LEU A 492 -12.43 -17.75 -20.15
N GLY A 493 -12.65 -17.03 -19.04
CA GLY A 493 -13.97 -16.62 -18.57
C GLY A 493 -14.53 -15.41 -19.32
N GLY A 494 -13.69 -14.46 -19.70
CA GLY A 494 -14.09 -13.26 -20.44
C GLY A 494 -14.33 -13.50 -21.93
N ILE A 495 -13.63 -14.45 -22.55
CA ILE A 495 -13.73 -14.72 -24.00
C ILE A 495 -14.38 -16.08 -24.24
N LEU A 496 -15.71 -16.07 -24.32
CA LEU A 496 -16.50 -17.31 -24.37
C LEU A 496 -16.60 -17.96 -25.76
N ARG A 497 -16.41 -17.22 -26.85
CA ARG A 497 -16.55 -17.73 -28.24
C ARG A 497 -15.67 -16.95 -29.23
N GLY A 498 -15.60 -17.44 -30.48
CA GLY A 498 -14.96 -16.75 -31.61
C GLY A 498 -13.45 -16.95 -31.72
N SER A 499 -12.85 -16.28 -32.72
CA SER A 499 -11.42 -16.43 -33.07
C SER A 499 -10.47 -16.09 -31.92
N ARG A 500 -10.84 -15.13 -31.05
CA ARG A 500 -10.05 -14.80 -29.85
C ARG A 500 -9.95 -15.99 -28.89
N ARG A 501 -11.07 -16.69 -28.66
CA ARG A 501 -11.09 -17.89 -27.81
C ARG A 501 -10.23 -19.00 -28.41
N GLU A 502 -10.34 -19.24 -29.71
CA GLU A 502 -9.53 -20.25 -30.40
C GLU A 502 -8.03 -19.96 -30.28
N ARG A 503 -7.62 -18.69 -30.39
CA ARG A 503 -6.23 -18.27 -30.16
C ARG A 503 -5.77 -18.57 -28.73
N VAL A 504 -6.60 -18.32 -27.72
CA VAL A 504 -6.30 -18.67 -26.32
C VAL A 504 -6.16 -20.19 -26.16
N LEU A 505 -7.13 -20.96 -26.64
CA LEU A 505 -7.14 -22.43 -26.52
C LEU A 505 -5.93 -23.06 -27.25
N SER A 506 -5.53 -22.51 -28.39
CA SER A 506 -4.36 -22.99 -29.15
C SER A 506 -3.06 -22.94 -28.33
N LYS A 507 -2.92 -21.99 -27.38
CA LYS A 507 -1.76 -21.92 -26.48
C LYS A 507 -1.61 -23.16 -25.60
N PHE A 508 -2.72 -23.84 -25.27
CA PHE A 508 -2.72 -25.06 -24.46
C PHE A 508 -2.46 -26.33 -25.28
N VAL A 509 -2.44 -26.23 -26.61
CA VAL A 509 -2.14 -27.34 -27.53
C VAL A 509 -0.68 -27.33 -27.98
N GLU A 510 -0.04 -26.15 -27.98
CA GLU A 510 1.38 -25.97 -28.30
C GLU A 510 2.31 -26.85 -27.45
N SER A 511 3.44 -27.26 -28.04
CA SER A 511 4.52 -27.99 -27.36
C SER A 511 4.00 -29.19 -26.55
N GLU A 512 3.23 -30.06 -27.20
CA GLU A 512 2.68 -31.27 -26.57
C GLU A 512 1.81 -31.02 -25.32
N CYS A 513 1.09 -29.90 -25.31
CA CYS A 513 0.27 -29.49 -24.18
C CYS A 513 1.07 -29.21 -22.89
N GLU A 514 2.33 -28.75 -22.99
CA GLU A 514 3.18 -28.44 -21.80
C GLU A 514 2.52 -27.44 -20.83
N LYS A 515 1.61 -26.58 -21.32
CA LYS A 515 0.86 -25.62 -20.50
C LYS A 515 -0.14 -26.34 -19.60
N ILE A 516 -0.75 -27.43 -20.10
CA ILE A 516 -1.64 -28.30 -19.30
C ILE A 516 -0.82 -29.05 -18.26
N ASP A 517 0.38 -29.51 -18.61
CA ASP A 517 1.29 -30.16 -17.65
C ASP A 517 1.64 -29.22 -16.50
N ARG A 518 2.03 -27.98 -16.84
CA ARG A 518 2.29 -26.95 -15.84
C ARG A 518 1.07 -26.67 -14.99
N LEU A 519 -0.09 -26.45 -15.61
CA LEU A 519 -1.34 -26.18 -14.90
C LEU A 519 -1.67 -27.29 -13.90
N MET A 520 -1.44 -28.55 -14.29
CA MET A 520 -1.70 -29.71 -13.46
C MET A 520 -0.67 -29.85 -12.32
N GLU A 521 0.60 -29.54 -12.58
CA GLU A 521 1.62 -29.42 -11.52
C GLU A 521 1.21 -28.38 -10.46
N LEU A 522 0.71 -27.23 -10.89
CA LEU A 522 0.22 -26.18 -9.99
C LEU A 522 -1.01 -26.64 -9.20
N TYR A 523 -1.98 -27.27 -9.86
CA TYR A 523 -3.16 -27.79 -9.18
C TYR A 523 -2.78 -28.75 -8.06
N ILE A 524 -1.86 -29.69 -8.30
CA ILE A 524 -1.43 -30.65 -7.27
C ILE A 524 -0.78 -29.90 -6.12
N ARG A 525 0.16 -28.99 -6.42
CA ARG A 525 0.89 -28.25 -5.39
C ARG A 525 -0.05 -27.44 -4.49
N TYR A 526 -0.97 -26.68 -5.08
CA TYR A 526 -1.92 -25.87 -4.31
C TYR A 526 -2.99 -26.74 -3.63
N SER A 527 -3.43 -27.84 -4.25
CA SER A 527 -4.33 -28.81 -3.62
C SER A 527 -3.68 -29.43 -2.39
N ASP A 528 -2.41 -29.82 -2.45
CA ASP A 528 -1.70 -30.44 -1.33
C ASP A 528 -1.50 -29.43 -0.20
N ARG A 529 -1.12 -28.18 -0.52
CA ARG A 529 -0.98 -27.09 0.45
C ARG A 529 -2.28 -26.83 1.21
N VAL A 530 -3.40 -26.68 0.50
CA VAL A 530 -4.73 -26.46 1.11
C VAL A 530 -5.18 -27.68 1.93
N LYS A 531 -4.91 -28.90 1.46
CA LYS A 531 -5.24 -30.13 2.21
C LYS A 531 -4.42 -30.28 3.49
N GLU A 532 -3.14 -29.95 3.45
CA GLU A 532 -2.27 -29.97 4.63
C GLU A 532 -2.75 -28.96 5.66
N GLU A 533 -3.07 -27.73 5.25
CA GLU A 533 -3.59 -26.72 6.18
C GLU A 533 -4.95 -27.11 6.74
N THR A 534 -5.84 -27.68 5.92
CA THR A 534 -7.13 -28.19 6.39
C THR A 534 -6.94 -29.26 7.47
N LYS A 535 -5.99 -30.18 7.31
CA LYS A 535 -5.69 -31.19 8.33
C LYS A 535 -5.17 -30.58 9.64
N ARG A 536 -4.28 -29.58 9.56
CA ARG A 536 -3.78 -28.87 10.75
C ARG A 536 -4.90 -28.19 11.51
N MET A 537 -5.85 -27.59 10.79
CA MET A 537 -7.03 -26.97 11.39
C MET A 537 -7.94 -28.01 12.06
N ASP A 538 -8.17 -29.15 11.39
CA ASP A 538 -8.96 -30.25 11.96
C ASP A 538 -8.26 -30.86 13.20
N GLU A 539 -6.92 -30.86 13.25
CA GLU A 539 -6.13 -31.25 14.43
C GLU A 539 -6.27 -30.24 15.59
N LEU A 540 -6.30 -28.93 15.31
CA LEU A 540 -6.52 -27.90 16.33
C LEU A 540 -7.94 -27.94 16.92
N GLU A 541 -8.93 -28.25 16.09
CA GLU A 541 -10.33 -28.43 16.53
C GLU A 541 -10.46 -29.62 17.50
N LEU A 542 -9.63 -30.65 17.35
CA LEU A 542 -9.55 -31.78 18.29
C LEU A 542 -8.87 -31.42 19.62
N ASP A 543 -8.09 -30.33 19.65
CA ASP A 543 -7.42 -29.80 20.84
C ASP A 543 -8.28 -28.73 21.58
N ASP A 544 -9.61 -28.73 21.36
CA ASP A 544 -10.60 -27.80 21.91
C ASP A 544 -10.35 -26.31 21.56
N LEU A 545 -9.59 -26.03 20.49
CA LEU A 545 -9.46 -24.69 19.91
C LEU A 545 -10.46 -24.54 18.76
N GLU A 546 -11.71 -24.21 19.10
CA GLU A 546 -12.74 -23.93 18.10
C GLU A 546 -12.35 -22.70 17.26
N MET A 547 -12.25 -22.89 15.94
CA MET A 547 -12.06 -21.82 14.97
C MET A 547 -13.37 -21.58 14.23
N ASP A 548 -13.76 -20.32 14.04
CA ASP A 548 -14.95 -20.00 13.26
C ASP A 548 -14.75 -20.29 11.74
N GLU A 549 -15.85 -20.37 11.00
CA GLU A 549 -15.81 -20.73 9.57
C GLU A 549 -15.05 -19.73 8.70
N ASP A 550 -14.97 -18.47 9.11
CA ASP A 550 -14.29 -17.41 8.36
C ASP A 550 -12.78 -17.43 8.63
N GLU A 551 -12.34 -17.68 9.85
CA GLU A 551 -10.94 -17.93 10.19
C GLU A 551 -10.44 -19.17 9.44
N ARG A 552 -11.23 -20.25 9.44
CA ARG A 552 -10.92 -21.47 8.67
C ARG A 552 -10.78 -21.18 7.17
N TYR A 553 -11.63 -20.30 6.62
CA TYR A 553 -11.56 -19.93 5.21
C TYR A 553 -10.36 -19.02 4.91
N ASN A 554 -10.05 -18.06 5.77
CA ASN A 554 -8.91 -17.16 5.63
C ASN A 554 -7.59 -17.94 5.65
N ARG A 555 -7.41 -18.91 6.55
CA ARG A 555 -6.22 -19.79 6.52
C ARG A 555 -6.10 -20.61 5.24
N LYS A 556 -7.23 -21.04 4.65
CA LYS A 556 -7.23 -21.69 3.33
C LYS A 556 -6.86 -20.72 2.21
N LEU A 557 -7.30 -19.46 2.28
CA LEU A 557 -6.91 -18.42 1.32
C LEU A 557 -5.41 -18.14 1.39
N GLU A 558 -4.84 -18.02 2.59
CA GLU A 558 -3.39 -17.89 2.82
C GLU A 558 -2.61 -19.09 2.28
N SER A 559 -3.22 -20.28 2.31
CA SER A 559 -2.70 -21.50 1.70
C SER A 559 -2.91 -21.58 0.17
N GLY A 560 -3.43 -20.53 -0.47
CA GLY A 560 -3.58 -20.42 -1.92
C GLY A 560 -4.85 -21.04 -2.49
N LEU A 561 -5.94 -21.14 -1.70
CA LEU A 561 -7.23 -21.63 -2.17
C LEU A 561 -7.76 -20.85 -3.39
N TYR A 562 -7.59 -19.52 -3.42
CA TYR A 562 -8.03 -18.70 -4.55
C TYR A 562 -7.32 -19.11 -5.86
N THR A 563 -6.02 -19.36 -5.79
CA THR A 563 -5.22 -19.83 -6.92
C THR A 563 -5.65 -21.23 -7.36
N LEU A 564 -5.87 -22.15 -6.41
CA LEU A 564 -6.39 -23.49 -6.69
C LEU A 564 -7.74 -23.44 -7.43
N GLN A 565 -8.65 -22.59 -6.96
CA GLN A 565 -9.94 -22.36 -7.59
C GLN A 565 -9.80 -21.78 -9.01
N SER A 566 -8.89 -20.83 -9.20
CA SER A 566 -8.60 -20.25 -10.52
C SER A 566 -8.05 -21.30 -11.49
N ILE A 567 -7.17 -22.20 -11.02
CA ILE A 567 -6.68 -23.33 -11.80
C ILE A 567 -7.83 -24.29 -12.17
N ALA A 568 -8.72 -24.59 -11.23
CA ALA A 568 -9.89 -25.42 -11.48
C ALA A 568 -10.83 -24.79 -12.53
N ILE A 569 -10.99 -23.46 -12.53
CA ILE A 569 -11.74 -22.73 -13.56
C ILE A 569 -11.10 -22.90 -14.92
N ILE A 570 -9.78 -22.75 -15.02
CA ILE A 570 -9.03 -22.97 -16.28
C ILE A 570 -9.27 -24.41 -16.77
N LEU A 571 -9.06 -25.42 -15.91
CA LEU A 571 -9.29 -26.82 -16.24
C LEU A 571 -10.74 -27.08 -16.71
N GLY A 572 -11.72 -26.48 -16.05
CA GLY A 572 -13.13 -26.54 -16.43
C GLY A 572 -13.38 -25.98 -17.84
N HIS A 573 -12.84 -24.79 -18.15
CA HIS A 573 -12.96 -24.20 -19.49
C HIS A 573 -12.26 -25.04 -20.56
N LEU A 574 -11.09 -25.60 -20.28
CA LEU A 574 -10.38 -26.49 -21.21
C LEU A 574 -11.16 -27.78 -21.43
N TRP A 575 -11.75 -28.35 -20.39
CA TRP A 575 -12.60 -29.55 -20.51
C TRP A 575 -13.85 -29.28 -21.36
N CYS A 576 -14.52 -28.15 -21.13
CA CYS A 576 -15.72 -27.74 -21.87
C CYS A 576 -15.43 -27.28 -23.31
N SER A 577 -14.17 -27.11 -23.69
CA SER A 577 -13.80 -26.76 -25.08
C SER A 577 -13.97 -27.91 -26.08
N GLU A 578 -14.23 -29.13 -25.61
CA GLU A 578 -14.40 -30.34 -26.42
C GLU A 578 -13.20 -30.74 -27.28
N HIS A 579 -12.04 -30.10 -27.09
CA HIS A 579 -10.84 -30.44 -27.85
C HIS A 579 -10.28 -31.81 -27.43
N PRO A 580 -10.23 -32.83 -28.32
CA PRO A 580 -9.89 -34.20 -27.95
C PRO A 580 -8.51 -34.33 -27.30
N ARG A 581 -7.51 -33.63 -27.84
CA ARG A 581 -6.12 -33.65 -27.32
C ARG A 581 -6.01 -33.09 -25.89
N MET A 582 -6.70 -32.00 -25.59
CA MET A 582 -6.65 -31.39 -24.26
C MET A 582 -7.34 -32.27 -23.23
N ARG A 583 -8.52 -32.82 -23.57
CA ARG A 583 -9.24 -33.78 -22.71
C ARG A 583 -8.40 -35.02 -22.42
N ALA A 584 -7.83 -35.64 -23.46
CA ALA A 584 -6.98 -36.82 -23.30
C ALA A 584 -5.77 -36.53 -22.40
N ARG A 585 -5.15 -35.33 -22.52
CA ARG A 585 -4.03 -34.95 -21.66
C ARG A 585 -4.46 -34.74 -20.21
N ILE A 586 -5.55 -34.02 -19.97
CA ILE A 586 -6.10 -33.79 -18.62
C ILE A 586 -6.46 -35.13 -17.96
N GLU A 587 -7.17 -36.02 -18.67
CA GLU A 587 -7.51 -37.36 -18.15
C GLU A 587 -6.27 -38.19 -17.82
N LEU A 588 -5.25 -38.18 -18.68
CA LEU A 588 -4.00 -38.88 -18.45
C LEU A 588 -3.32 -38.39 -17.16
N LEU A 589 -3.18 -37.08 -16.99
CA LEU A 589 -2.49 -36.51 -15.83
C LEU A 589 -3.27 -36.74 -14.53
N LEU A 590 -4.61 -36.61 -14.55
CA LEU A 590 -5.45 -36.94 -13.40
C LEU A 590 -5.26 -38.40 -12.98
N ARG A 591 -5.30 -39.34 -13.94
CA ARG A 591 -5.08 -40.77 -13.68
C ARG A 591 -3.69 -41.05 -13.11
N GLN A 592 -2.63 -40.43 -13.64
CA GLN A 592 -1.26 -40.58 -13.14
C GLN A 592 -1.13 -40.16 -11.67
N GLN A 593 -1.92 -39.17 -11.25
CA GLN A 593 -1.91 -38.62 -9.88
C GLN A 593 -2.98 -39.25 -8.98
N LYS A 594 -3.66 -40.30 -9.45
CA LYS A 594 -4.78 -40.97 -8.74
C LYS A 594 -5.94 -40.03 -8.40
N LEU A 595 -6.10 -38.97 -9.19
CA LEU A 595 -7.22 -38.03 -9.10
C LEU A 595 -8.27 -38.35 -10.15
N THR A 596 -9.47 -37.83 -9.93
CA THR A 596 -10.60 -37.93 -10.84
C THR A 596 -11.10 -36.55 -11.24
N LYS A 597 -11.98 -36.50 -12.23
CA LYS A 597 -12.69 -35.26 -12.58
C LYS A 597 -13.56 -34.72 -11.44
N ASN A 598 -13.95 -35.56 -10.48
CA ASN A 598 -14.77 -35.15 -9.35
C ASN A 598 -13.97 -34.25 -8.40
N ASP A 599 -12.68 -34.52 -8.19
CA ASP A 599 -11.82 -33.67 -7.35
C ASP A 599 -11.79 -32.22 -7.84
N VAL A 600 -11.66 -32.01 -9.16
CA VAL A 600 -11.70 -30.67 -9.77
C VAL A 600 -13.11 -30.07 -9.67
N LYS A 601 -14.15 -30.89 -9.87
CA LYS A 601 -15.55 -30.47 -9.77
C LYS A 601 -15.90 -30.02 -8.35
N ASP A 602 -15.40 -30.68 -7.32
CA ASP A 602 -15.69 -30.37 -5.93
C ASP A 602 -15.12 -28.99 -5.56
N ILE A 603 -13.92 -28.65 -6.03
CA ILE A 603 -13.33 -27.30 -5.87
C ILE A 603 -14.21 -26.24 -6.57
N LEU A 604 -14.68 -26.51 -7.78
CA LEU A 604 -15.57 -25.60 -8.51
C LEU A 604 -16.91 -25.41 -7.81
N LEU A 605 -17.50 -26.49 -7.29
CA LEU A 605 -18.75 -26.44 -6.53
C LEU A 605 -18.58 -25.68 -5.22
N ALA A 606 -17.47 -25.87 -4.50
CA ALA A 606 -17.17 -25.13 -3.29
C ALA A 606 -17.08 -23.62 -3.54
N ARG A 607 -16.41 -23.21 -4.63
CA ARG A 607 -16.37 -21.80 -5.05
C ARG A 607 -17.77 -21.27 -5.38
N MET A 608 -18.56 -22.03 -6.14
CA MET A 608 -19.90 -21.61 -6.56
C MET A 608 -20.84 -21.41 -5.37
N LYS A 609 -20.80 -22.30 -4.37
CA LYS A 609 -21.63 -22.19 -3.16
C LYS A 609 -21.34 -20.89 -2.39
N ARG A 610 -20.06 -20.54 -2.21
CA ARG A 610 -19.63 -19.28 -1.55
C ARG A 610 -19.93 -18.02 -2.37
N ALA A 611 -20.15 -18.13 -3.68
CA ALA A 611 -20.54 -16.99 -4.50
C ALA A 611 -22.06 -16.71 -4.49
N LEU A 612 -22.86 -17.66 -3.97
CA LEU A 612 -24.32 -17.61 -3.97
C LEU A 612 -24.93 -17.43 -2.57
N GLY A 613 -24.17 -17.73 -1.51
CA GLY A 613 -24.49 -17.37 -0.13
C GLY A 613 -23.72 -16.13 0.24
#